data_AF-A0A896TAW8-F1
#
_entry.id   AF-A0A896TAW8-F1
#
_cell.length_a   1.000
_cell.length_b   1.000
_cell.length_c   1.000
_cell.angle_alpha   90.00
_cell.angle_beta   90.00
_cell.angle_gamma   90.00
#
_symmetry.space_group_name_H-M   'P 1'
#
loop_
_entity.id
_entity.type
_entity.pdbx_description
1 polymer ?
#
loop_
_entity_poly.entity_id
_entity_poly.type
_entity_poly.pdbx_seq_one_letter_code
_entity_poly.pdbx_strand_id
1 'polypeptide(L)'
;MSENNLPKTQEELNQIIETRLARQKETIEANFADYDELKTKIAALEADNTAYQATIEESKSWEQEKADYEKQISGYKTTQLKQSIAIKAGLPLDLADRLSGDDEESLKADAERFSGFIKPKTPPAPLKDVEPNLGDGKDGAYRKLVDGLKTEGE
;
A
#
# COMPACT_ATOMS: atom_id res chain seq x y z
N MET A 1 28.49 26.48 76.50
CA MET A 1 28.17 27.92 76.62
C MET A 1 28.71 28.58 75.37
N SER A 2 27.85 28.92 74.41
CA SER A 2 28.29 29.62 73.20
C SER A 2 28.60 31.07 73.58
N GLU A 3 29.86 31.48 73.54
CA GLU A 3 30.22 32.89 73.62
C GLU A 3 29.54 33.61 72.45
N ASN A 4 28.58 34.47 72.79
CA ASN A 4 27.95 35.35 71.84
C ASN A 4 28.94 36.47 71.52
N ASN A 5 29.85 36.21 70.58
CA ASN A 5 30.79 37.19 70.05
C ASN A 5 30.03 38.21 69.19
N LEU A 6 29.42 39.20 69.85
CA LEU A 6 28.90 40.38 69.16
C LEU A 6 30.08 41.17 68.58
N PRO A 7 30.02 41.60 67.31
CA PRO A 7 31.05 42.44 66.73
C PRO A 7 31.16 43.74 67.53
N LYS A 8 32.39 44.17 67.80
CA LYS A 8 32.68 45.36 68.63
C LYS A 8 32.71 46.63 67.80
N THR A 9 32.81 46.51 66.47
CA THR A 9 32.80 47.63 65.54
C THR A 9 31.96 47.33 64.29
N GLN A 10 31.54 48.40 63.60
CA GLN A 10 30.76 48.27 62.38
C GLN A 10 31.58 47.65 61.23
N GLU A 11 32.90 47.86 61.24
CA GLU A 11 33.84 47.26 60.30
C GLU A 11 33.90 45.73 60.45
N GLU A 12 33.98 45.23 61.68
CA GLU A 12 33.96 43.79 61.97
C GLU A 12 32.64 43.14 61.54
N LEU A 13 31.52 43.82 61.77
CA LEU A 13 30.21 43.34 61.31
C LEU A 13 30.13 43.28 59.78
N ASN A 14 30.63 44.31 59.08
CA ASN A 14 30.66 44.34 57.62
C ASN A 14 31.53 43.20 57.05
N GLN A 15 32.70 42.93 57.64
CA GLN A 15 33.57 41.83 57.22
C GLN A 15 32.93 40.44 57.42
N ILE A 16 32.22 40.24 58.54
CA ILE A 16 31.48 38.99 58.79
C ILE A 16 30.38 38.80 57.75
N ILE A 17 29.66 39.87 57.41
CA ILE A 17 28.59 39.85 56.40
C ILE A 17 29.17 39.55 55.01
N GLU A 18 30.25 40.20 54.61
CA GLU A 18 30.93 39.93 53.34
C GLU A 18 31.40 38.48 53.24
N THR A 19 32.04 37.96 54.29
CA THR A 19 32.49 36.56 54.34
C THR A 19 31.32 35.60 54.19
N ARG A 20 30.20 35.87 54.85
CA ARG A 20 29.00 35.04 54.76
C ARG A 20 28.36 35.11 53.38
N LEU A 21 28.30 36.31 52.78
CA LEU A 21 27.80 36.53 51.42
C LEU A 21 28.67 35.83 50.37
N ALA A 22 30.00 35.91 50.51
CA ALA A 22 30.94 35.23 49.61
C ALA A 22 30.75 33.71 49.68
N ARG A 23 30.67 33.15 50.88
CA ARG A 23 30.42 31.71 51.08
C ARG A 23 29.07 31.27 50.52
N GLN A 24 28.03 32.10 50.67
CA GLN A 24 26.72 31.84 50.07
C GLN A 24 26.76 31.87 48.55
N LYS A 25 27.43 32.86 47.94
CA LYS A 25 27.61 32.94 46.49
C LYS A 25 28.32 31.70 45.95
N GLU A 26 29.45 31.33 46.54
CA GLU A 26 30.20 30.14 46.16
C GLU A 26 29.35 28.86 46.27
N THR A 27 28.57 28.72 47.34
CA THR A 27 27.67 27.57 47.52
C THR A 27 26.57 27.54 46.46
N ILE A 28 26.00 28.69 46.11
CA ILE A 28 24.96 28.80 45.08
C ILE A 28 25.57 28.47 43.71
N GLU A 29 26.70 29.07 43.35
CA GLU A 29 27.39 28.81 42.09
C GLU A 29 27.77 27.33 41.95
N ALA A 30 28.27 26.69 43.02
CA ALA A 30 28.57 25.26 43.02
C ALA A 30 27.32 24.38 42.82
N ASN A 31 26.19 24.75 43.41
CA ASN A 31 24.93 24.00 43.28
C ASN A 31 24.25 24.16 41.92
N PHE A 32 24.56 25.22 41.17
CA PHE A 32 23.97 25.50 39.85
C PHE A 32 24.99 25.45 38.72
N ALA A 33 26.19 24.91 38.97
CA ALA A 33 27.27 24.85 37.98
C ALA A 33 26.89 24.05 36.72
N ASP A 34 25.98 23.08 36.85
CA ASP A 34 25.49 22.20 35.79
C ASP A 34 24.15 22.65 35.18
N TYR A 35 23.55 23.75 35.67
CA TYR A 35 22.21 24.17 35.27
C TYR A 35 22.09 24.44 33.77
N ASP A 36 23.06 25.15 33.18
CA ASP A 36 23.06 25.45 31.74
C ASP A 36 23.25 24.18 30.89
N GLU A 37 24.06 23.23 31.37
CA GLU A 37 24.22 21.92 30.71
C GLU A 37 22.93 21.08 30.77
N LEU A 38 22.26 21.06 31.92
CA LEU A 38 20.97 20.38 32.06
C LEU A 38 19.90 21.01 31.18
N LYS A 39 19.84 22.35 31.14
CA LYS A 39 18.89 23.10 30.30
C LYS A 39 19.09 22.79 28.82
N THR A 40 20.34 22.76 28.35
CA THR A 40 20.65 22.42 26.95
C THR A 40 20.31 20.96 26.63
N LYS A 41 20.61 20.01 27.53
CA LYS A 41 20.23 18.60 27.37
C LYS A 41 18.72 18.41 27.33
N ILE A 42 17.96 19.08 28.19
CA ILE A 42 16.50 19.00 28.20
C ILE A 42 15.93 19.52 26.87
N ALA A 43 16.39 20.68 26.40
CA ALA A 43 15.93 21.23 25.12
C ALA A 43 16.25 20.29 23.94
N ALA A 44 17.42 19.64 23.95
CA ALA A 44 17.78 18.66 22.93
C ALA A 44 16.89 17.41 23.01
N LEU A 45 16.67 16.86 24.21
CA LEU A 45 15.80 15.70 24.41
C LEU A 45 14.34 15.97 24.06
N GLU A 46 13.84 17.19 24.31
CA GLU A 46 12.51 17.62 23.88
C GLU A 46 12.42 17.67 22.36
N ALA A 47 13.42 18.25 21.68
CA ALA A 47 13.49 18.26 20.23
C ALA A 47 13.53 16.84 19.64
N ASP A 48 14.39 15.98 20.17
CA ASP A 48 14.49 14.58 19.74
C ASP A 48 13.18 13.81 19.96
N ASN A 49 12.53 13.99 21.12
CA ASN A 49 11.24 13.36 21.40
C ASN A 49 10.16 13.78 20.40
N THR A 50 10.10 15.06 20.04
CA THR A 50 9.14 15.52 19.01
C THR A 50 9.43 14.91 17.64
N ALA A 51 10.71 14.80 17.26
CA ALA A 51 11.12 14.17 16.01
C ALA A 51 10.82 12.66 15.98
N TYR A 52 11.04 11.96 17.09
CA TYR A 52 10.68 10.55 17.23
C TYR A 52 9.17 10.33 17.17
N GLN A 53 8.38 11.17 17.82
CA GLN A 53 6.93 11.10 17.74
C GLN A 53 6.42 11.30 16.31
N ALA A 54 6.97 12.26 15.57
CA ALA A 54 6.63 12.47 14.17
C ALA A 54 6.95 11.24 13.31
N THR A 55 8.15 10.67 13.47
CA THR A 55 8.58 9.44 12.75
C THR A 55 7.68 8.24 13.06
N ILE A 56 7.22 8.11 14.32
CA ILE A 56 6.32 7.03 14.73
C ILE A 56 4.95 7.18 14.07
N GLU A 57 4.38 8.38 14.04
CA GLU A 57 3.09 8.61 13.38
C GLU A 57 3.17 8.38 11.87
N GLU A 58 4.28 8.79 11.24
CA GLU A 58 4.52 8.48 9.83
C GLU A 58 4.60 6.95 9.61
N SER A 59 5.32 6.23 10.45
CA SER A 59 5.45 4.76 10.38
C SER A 59 4.09 4.04 10.47
N LYS A 60 3.17 4.52 11.31
CA LYS A 60 1.81 3.98 11.39
C LYS A 60 1.02 4.19 10.10
N SER A 61 1.22 5.32 9.43
CA SER A 61 0.61 5.57 8.11
C SER A 61 1.10 4.55 7.08
N TRP A 62 2.42 4.30 7.05
CA TRP A 62 3.02 3.30 6.16
C TRP A 62 2.49 1.88 6.42
N GLU A 63 2.23 1.50 7.67
CA GLU A 63 1.63 0.19 8.00
C GLU A 63 0.20 0.06 7.46
N GLN A 64 -0.61 1.13 7.56
CA GLN A 64 -1.97 1.13 7.00
C GLN A 64 -1.95 1.02 5.48
N GLU A 65 -1.10 1.79 4.81
CA GLU A 65 -0.93 1.72 3.35
C GLU A 65 -0.48 0.32 2.92
N LYS A 66 0.48 -0.27 3.64
CA LYS A 66 0.96 -1.63 3.35
C LYS A 66 -0.17 -2.66 3.45
N ALA A 67 -1.01 -2.57 4.49
CA ALA A 67 -2.15 -3.46 4.64
C ALA A 67 -3.18 -3.30 3.50
N ASP A 68 -3.42 -2.07 3.05
CA ASP A 68 -4.31 -1.81 1.91
C ASP A 68 -3.71 -2.38 0.61
N TYR A 69 -2.41 -2.15 0.35
CA TYR A 69 -1.72 -2.72 -0.81
C TYR A 69 -1.71 -4.25 -0.78
N GLU A 70 -1.50 -4.89 0.37
CA GLU A 70 -1.58 -6.36 0.49
C GLU A 70 -2.99 -6.89 0.18
N LYS A 71 -4.03 -6.16 0.60
CA LYS A 71 -5.42 -6.49 0.28
C LYS A 71 -5.71 -6.31 -1.22
N GLN A 72 -5.22 -5.24 -1.83
CA GLN A 72 -5.36 -5.04 -3.28
C GLN A 72 -4.63 -6.15 -4.06
N ILE A 73 -3.39 -6.46 -3.71
CA ILE A 73 -2.58 -7.49 -4.36
C ILE A 73 -3.24 -8.86 -4.23
N SER A 74 -3.75 -9.23 -3.05
CA SER A 74 -4.46 -10.50 -2.86
C SER A 74 -5.76 -10.55 -3.66
N GLY A 75 -6.51 -9.44 -3.71
CA GLY A 75 -7.67 -9.29 -4.60
C GLY A 75 -7.33 -9.53 -6.07
N TYR A 76 -6.31 -8.83 -6.59
CA TYR A 76 -5.85 -8.99 -7.97
C TYR A 76 -5.39 -10.41 -8.27
N LYS A 77 -4.59 -11.03 -7.39
CA LYS A 77 -4.15 -12.42 -7.56
C LYS A 77 -5.32 -13.38 -7.67
N THR A 78 -6.34 -13.22 -6.83
CA THR A 78 -7.55 -14.05 -6.86
C THR A 78 -8.35 -13.83 -8.15
N THR A 79 -8.54 -12.58 -8.58
CA THR A 79 -9.24 -12.29 -9.86
C THR A 79 -8.50 -12.88 -11.06
N GLN A 80 -7.18 -12.75 -11.11
CA GLN A 80 -6.35 -13.30 -12.17
C GLN A 80 -6.42 -14.83 -12.19
N LEU A 81 -6.40 -15.48 -11.01
CA LEU A 81 -6.58 -16.92 -10.89
C LEU A 81 -7.94 -17.35 -11.46
N LYS A 82 -9.02 -16.71 -11.03
CA LYS A 82 -10.38 -16.96 -11.53
C LYS A 82 -10.50 -16.79 -13.04
N GLN A 83 -9.95 -15.70 -13.59
CA GLN A 83 -9.93 -15.47 -15.04
C GLN A 83 -9.16 -16.56 -15.79
N SER A 84 -7.99 -16.96 -15.28
CA SER A 84 -7.19 -18.01 -15.89
C SER A 84 -7.91 -19.36 -15.92
N ILE A 85 -8.67 -19.68 -14.86
CA ILE A 85 -9.46 -20.89 -14.74
C ILE A 85 -10.69 -20.84 -15.66
N ALA A 86 -11.38 -19.70 -15.72
CA ALA A 86 -12.51 -19.50 -16.62
C ALA A 86 -12.11 -19.71 -18.10
N ILE A 87 -10.99 -19.10 -18.52
CA ILE A 87 -10.45 -19.27 -19.88
C ILE A 87 -10.14 -20.75 -20.14
N LYS A 88 -9.46 -21.44 -19.20
CA LYS A 88 -9.12 -22.87 -19.34
C LYS A 88 -10.36 -23.77 -19.43
N ALA A 89 -11.43 -23.43 -18.72
CA ALA A 89 -12.69 -24.17 -18.75
C ALA A 89 -13.58 -23.83 -19.97
N GLY A 90 -13.19 -22.82 -20.77
CA GLY A 90 -13.98 -22.33 -21.90
C GLY A 90 -15.20 -21.52 -21.48
N LEU A 91 -15.16 -20.91 -20.29
CA LEU A 91 -16.19 -20.00 -19.79
C LEU A 91 -15.92 -18.57 -20.29
N PRO A 92 -16.97 -17.81 -20.64
CA PRO A 92 -16.83 -16.37 -20.87
C PRO A 92 -16.21 -15.68 -19.65
N LEU A 93 -15.33 -14.70 -19.90
CA LEU A 93 -14.64 -13.96 -18.84
C LEU A 93 -15.57 -13.28 -17.83
N ASP A 94 -16.76 -12.88 -18.30
CA ASP A 94 -17.80 -12.27 -17.47
C ASP A 94 -18.30 -13.20 -16.34
N LEU A 95 -18.13 -14.51 -16.51
CA LEU A 95 -18.46 -15.53 -15.52
C LEU A 95 -17.28 -15.88 -14.60
N ALA A 96 -16.06 -15.40 -14.88
CA ALA A 96 -14.91 -15.66 -14.04
C ALA A 96 -15.12 -15.14 -12.61
N ASP A 97 -15.76 -13.97 -12.47
CA ASP A 97 -16.06 -13.36 -11.17
C ASP A 97 -17.07 -14.17 -10.34
N ARG A 98 -17.89 -15.00 -11.01
CA ARG A 98 -18.89 -15.88 -10.37
C ARG A 98 -18.30 -17.19 -9.84
N LEU A 99 -17.06 -17.53 -10.22
CA LEU A 99 -16.41 -18.73 -9.70
C LEU A 99 -16.20 -18.63 -8.20
N SER A 100 -16.61 -19.68 -7.50
CA SER A 100 -16.57 -19.80 -6.04
C SER A 100 -15.62 -20.91 -5.62
N GLY A 101 -14.76 -20.62 -4.65
CA GLY A 101 -13.75 -21.55 -4.16
C GLY A 101 -12.56 -20.82 -3.57
N ASP A 102 -12.00 -21.40 -2.52
CA ASP A 102 -10.83 -20.86 -1.80
C ASP A 102 -9.51 -21.37 -2.40
N ASP A 103 -9.55 -22.54 -3.05
CA ASP A 103 -8.40 -23.21 -3.66
C ASP A 103 -8.53 -23.34 -5.19
N GLU A 104 -7.37 -23.50 -5.87
CA GLU A 104 -7.31 -23.66 -7.33
C GLU A 104 -8.10 -24.88 -7.81
N GLU A 105 -8.11 -25.98 -7.04
CA GLU A 105 -8.89 -27.18 -7.35
C GLU A 105 -10.39 -26.94 -7.23
N SER A 106 -10.83 -26.23 -6.19
CA SER A 106 -12.24 -25.89 -5.99
C SER A 106 -12.75 -24.99 -7.11
N LEU A 107 -11.96 -23.98 -7.49
CA LEU A 107 -12.27 -23.08 -8.59
C LEU A 107 -12.33 -23.80 -9.94
N LYS A 108 -11.44 -24.77 -10.19
CA LYS A 108 -11.48 -25.61 -11.40
C LYS A 108 -12.73 -26.46 -11.45
N ALA A 109 -13.07 -27.14 -10.35
CA ALA A 109 -14.27 -27.97 -10.29
C ALA A 109 -15.55 -27.16 -10.50
N ASP A 110 -15.62 -25.96 -9.91
CA ASP A 110 -16.75 -25.04 -10.11
C ASP A 110 -16.82 -24.54 -11.56
N ALA A 111 -15.67 -24.19 -12.15
CA ALA A 111 -15.59 -23.80 -13.55
C ALA A 111 -16.00 -24.92 -14.51
N GLU A 112 -15.59 -26.17 -14.24
CA GLU A 112 -16.01 -27.31 -15.04
C GLU A 112 -17.52 -27.53 -14.97
N ARG A 113 -18.11 -27.42 -13.78
CA ARG A 113 -19.57 -27.48 -13.58
C ARG A 113 -20.29 -26.42 -14.40
N PHE A 114 -19.88 -25.15 -14.27
CA PHE A 114 -20.46 -24.05 -15.04
C PHE A 114 -20.30 -24.24 -16.56
N SER A 115 -19.13 -24.71 -17.00
CA SER A 115 -18.88 -24.99 -18.41
C SER A 115 -19.85 -26.04 -18.97
N GLY A 116 -20.23 -27.03 -18.15
CA GLY A 116 -21.21 -28.06 -18.51
C GLY A 116 -22.64 -27.53 -18.67
N PHE A 117 -23.00 -26.44 -17.99
CA PHE A 117 -24.30 -25.79 -18.15
C PHE A 117 -24.36 -24.84 -19.35
N ILE A 118 -23.25 -24.21 -19.70
CA ILE A 118 -23.18 -23.18 -20.75
C ILE A 118 -22.91 -23.78 -22.12
N LYS A 119 -22.16 -24.89 -22.19
CA LYS A 119 -21.91 -25.58 -23.46
C LYS A 119 -23.26 -26.00 -24.07
N PRO A 120 -23.58 -25.55 -25.29
CA PRO A 120 -24.83 -25.93 -25.93
C PRO A 120 -24.85 -27.45 -26.10
N LYS A 121 -25.92 -28.10 -25.62
CA LYS A 121 -26.15 -29.55 -25.76
C LYS A 121 -26.16 -30.01 -27.22
N THR A 122 -26.35 -29.07 -28.15
CA THR A 122 -26.36 -29.29 -29.59
C THR A 122 -25.22 -28.50 -30.22
N PRO A 123 -24.40 -29.10 -31.10
CA PRO A 123 -23.38 -28.35 -31.83
C PRO A 123 -24.04 -27.18 -32.58
N PRO A 124 -23.40 -25.99 -32.64
CA PRO A 124 -23.92 -24.89 -33.44
C PRO A 124 -24.10 -25.38 -34.87
N ALA A 125 -25.24 -25.06 -35.48
CA ALA A 125 -25.49 -25.40 -36.88
C ALA A 125 -24.31 -24.90 -37.73
N PRO A 126 -23.90 -25.66 -38.76
CA PRO A 126 -22.85 -25.20 -39.66
C PRO A 126 -23.21 -23.81 -40.17
N LEU A 127 -22.20 -22.94 -40.23
CA LEU A 127 -22.38 -21.61 -40.81
C LEU A 127 -23.00 -21.79 -42.19
N LYS A 128 -24.02 -20.98 -42.48
CA LYS A 128 -24.62 -20.98 -43.82
C LYS A 128 -23.52 -20.60 -44.80
N ASP A 129 -23.30 -21.43 -45.81
CA ASP A 129 -22.45 -21.07 -46.93
C ASP A 129 -23.00 -19.80 -47.58
N VAL A 130 -22.24 -18.72 -47.45
CA VAL A 130 -22.48 -17.44 -48.14
C VAL A 130 -21.84 -17.43 -49.52
N GLU A 131 -21.16 -18.51 -49.90
CA GLU A 131 -20.67 -18.66 -51.25
C GLU A 131 -21.85 -18.85 -52.21
N PRO A 132 -21.94 -18.04 -53.28
CA PRO A 132 -22.94 -18.26 -54.32
C PRO A 132 -22.75 -19.67 -54.88
N ASN A 133 -23.84 -20.44 -54.98
CA ASN A 133 -23.80 -21.77 -55.57
C ASN A 133 -23.62 -21.64 -57.08
N LEU A 134 -22.36 -21.69 -57.55
CA LEU A 134 -22.06 -21.61 -58.98
C LEU A 134 -22.31 -22.93 -59.73
N GLY A 135 -22.72 -24.00 -59.05
CA GLY A 135 -22.79 -25.35 -59.61
C GLY A 135 -21.41 -26.00 -59.69
N ASP A 136 -21.36 -27.32 -59.51
CA ASP A 136 -20.11 -28.06 -59.43
C ASP A 136 -19.52 -28.33 -60.83
N GLY A 137 -18.19 -28.26 -60.95
CA GLY A 137 -17.47 -28.53 -62.21
C GLY A 137 -17.19 -27.31 -63.11
N LYS A 138 -16.82 -27.58 -64.37
CA LYS A 138 -16.29 -26.57 -65.31
C LYS A 138 -17.26 -25.40 -65.55
N ASP A 139 -18.56 -25.68 -65.56
CA ASP A 139 -19.60 -24.68 -65.83
C ASP A 139 -19.71 -23.62 -64.74
N GLY A 140 -19.45 -23.99 -63.48
CA GLY A 140 -19.39 -23.03 -62.38
C GLY A 140 -18.18 -22.12 -62.47
N ALA A 141 -17.02 -22.64 -62.89
CA ALA A 141 -15.82 -21.84 -63.11
C ALA A 141 -16.00 -20.82 -64.24
N TYR A 142 -16.66 -21.20 -65.34
CA TYR A 142 -16.96 -20.29 -66.44
C TYR A 142 -17.94 -19.19 -66.04
N ARG A 143 -18.95 -19.51 -65.24
CA ARG A 143 -19.92 -18.53 -64.74
C ARG A 143 -19.25 -17.46 -63.85
N LYS A 144 -18.28 -17.87 -63.03
CA LYS A 144 -17.43 -16.99 -62.19
C LYS A 144 -16.61 -16.00 -63.03
N LEU A 145 -16.01 -16.47 -64.12
CA LEU A 145 -15.25 -15.63 -65.06
C LEU A 145 -16.13 -14.62 -65.80
N VAL A 146 -17.31 -15.04 -66.26
CA VAL A 146 -18.24 -14.16 -66.99
C VAL A 146 -18.80 -13.07 -66.09
N ASP A 147 -19.12 -13.38 -64.83
CA ASP A 147 -19.58 -12.36 -63.88
C ASP A 147 -18.46 -11.35 -63.55
N GLY A 148 -17.22 -11.80 -63.38
CA GLY A 148 -16.07 -10.90 -63.17
C GLY A 148 -15.84 -9.94 -64.35
N LEU A 149 -16.02 -10.41 -65.59
CA LEU A 149 -15.90 -9.60 -66.80
C LEU A 149 -17.01 -8.54 -66.93
N LYS A 150 -18.19 -8.78 -66.35
CA LYS A 150 -19.29 -7.79 -66.34
C LYS A 150 -19.08 -6.68 -65.32
N THR A 151 -18.32 -6.94 -64.25
CA THR A 151 -18.07 -5.96 -63.19
C THR A 151 -16.83 -5.09 -63.43
N GLU A 152 -15.87 -5.54 -64.24
CA GLU A 152 -14.64 -4.77 -64.56
C GLU A 152 -14.79 -3.83 -65.77
N GLY A 153 -16.00 -3.68 -66.30
CA GLY A 153 -16.29 -2.94 -67.54
C GLY A 153 -17.00 -1.60 -67.40
N GLU A 154 -17.16 -1.05 -66.19
CA GLU A 154 -17.65 0.33 -65.95
C GLU A 154 -16.58 1.22 -65.30
#